data_AF-A0A553R8Y1-F1
#
_entry.id   AF-A0A553R8Y1-F1
#
_cell.length_a   1.000
_cell.length_b   1.000
_cell.length_c   1.000
_cell.angle_alpha   90.00
_cell.angle_beta   90.00
_cell.angle_gamma   90.00
#
_symmetry.space_group_name_H-M   'P 1'
#
loop_
_entity.id
_entity.type
_entity.pdbx_description
1 polymer ?
#
loop_
_entity_poly.entity_id
_entity_poly.type
_entity_poly.pdbx_seq_one_letter_code
_entity_poly.pdbx_strand_id
1 'polypeptide(L)'
;MEAAEAFRRDGQLCSRSMPEDEFNIFHMTYDLASAVVRIFNLIGMMLLLCHWDGCLQFLVPLLQDFPPDCWVSLNGMVSNNEDEFVACYFSAVQLVLPSDEPHNDSWGKQYSYALFKAMSHMLCIGYGARAPVSMSDLWITMLSMIVGATCYAMFVGHATALIQSLDSSRRQYQEKPVSHYEIIAHESLKNDINIDLTSKQFYLCDSSRWLHR
;
A
#
# COMPACT_ATOMS: atom_id res chain seq x y z
N MET A 1 14.05 41.59 -34.83
CA MET A 1 12.59 41.36 -34.70
C MET A 1 12.24 39.89 -34.95
N GLU A 2 12.86 39.20 -35.91
CA GLU A 2 12.66 37.76 -36.17
C GLU A 2 12.83 36.85 -34.93
N ALA A 3 13.85 37.08 -34.10
CA ALA A 3 14.07 36.27 -32.89
C ALA A 3 12.93 36.41 -31.85
N ALA A 4 12.34 37.60 -31.73
CA ALA A 4 11.21 37.86 -30.83
C ALA A 4 9.91 37.24 -31.36
N GLU A 5 9.76 37.14 -32.68
CA GLU A 5 8.62 36.45 -33.32
C GLU A 5 8.79 34.92 -33.35
N ALA A 6 10.01 34.41 -33.37
CA ALA A 6 10.31 32.99 -33.14
C ALA A 6 9.91 32.61 -31.70
N PHE A 7 10.33 33.41 -30.70
CA PHE A 7 9.95 33.20 -29.30
C PHE A 7 8.43 33.30 -29.06
N ARG A 8 7.75 34.24 -29.73
CA ARG A 8 6.27 34.37 -29.67
C ARG A 8 5.57 33.18 -30.35
N ARG A 9 6.13 32.64 -31.44
CA ARG A 9 5.63 31.42 -32.09
C ARG A 9 5.84 30.18 -31.23
N ASP A 10 6.99 30.03 -30.57
CA ASP A 10 7.28 28.90 -29.70
C ASP A 10 6.40 28.90 -28.44
N GLY A 11 6.14 30.07 -27.86
CA GLY A 11 5.13 30.22 -26.80
C GLY A 11 3.70 29.86 -27.25
N GLN A 12 3.41 30.04 -28.54
CA GLN A 12 2.12 29.69 -29.16
C GLN A 12 2.04 28.22 -29.60
N LEU A 13 3.17 27.55 -29.83
CA LEU A 13 3.28 26.10 -30.03
C LEU A 13 3.11 25.34 -28.70
N CYS A 14 3.69 25.84 -27.60
CA CYS A 14 3.49 25.27 -26.25
C CYS A 14 2.04 25.34 -25.76
N SER A 15 1.25 26.31 -26.25
CA SER A 15 -0.19 26.38 -25.99
C SER A 15 -1.02 25.51 -26.95
N ARG A 16 -0.43 25.02 -28.05
CA ARG A 16 -1.09 24.14 -29.03
C ARG A 16 -0.86 22.64 -28.78
N SER A 17 0.06 22.28 -27.88
CA SER A 17 0.31 20.89 -27.43
C SER A 17 -0.70 20.35 -26.40
N MET A 18 -1.74 21.12 -26.06
CA MET A 18 -2.82 20.68 -25.17
C MET A 18 -3.66 19.44 -25.59
N PRO A 19 -3.69 18.93 -26.84
CA PRO A 19 -4.41 17.69 -27.11
C PRO A 19 -3.69 16.42 -26.64
N GLU A 20 -2.39 16.48 -26.31
CA GLU A 20 -1.68 15.33 -25.69
C GLU A 20 -1.89 15.24 -24.18
N ASP A 21 -2.28 16.34 -23.53
CA ASP A 21 -2.48 16.38 -22.08
C ASP A 21 -3.74 15.60 -21.67
N GLU A 22 -4.81 15.64 -22.47
CA GLU A 22 -6.05 14.89 -22.21
C GLU A 22 -5.83 13.37 -22.30
N PHE A 23 -5.12 12.89 -23.34
CA PHE A 23 -4.79 11.46 -23.49
C PHE A 23 -3.87 10.96 -22.36
N ASN A 24 -2.89 11.77 -21.95
CA ASN A 24 -2.03 11.44 -20.81
C ASN A 24 -2.79 11.44 -19.46
N ILE A 25 -3.79 12.33 -19.30
CA ILE A 25 -4.69 12.32 -18.12
C ILE A 25 -5.54 11.05 -18.10
N PHE A 26 -6.11 10.63 -19.23
CA PHE A 26 -6.85 9.36 -19.32
C PHE A 26 -5.94 8.15 -19.06
N HIS A 27 -4.72 8.14 -19.57
CA HIS A 27 -3.78 7.04 -19.32
C HIS A 27 -3.38 6.98 -17.84
N MET A 28 -3.09 8.13 -17.22
CA MET A 28 -2.74 8.21 -15.80
C MET A 28 -3.90 7.77 -14.89
N THR A 29 -5.16 8.08 -15.24
CA THR A 29 -6.33 7.60 -14.47
C THR A 29 -6.53 6.09 -14.58
N TYR A 30 -6.23 5.49 -15.73
CA TYR A 30 -6.23 4.03 -15.90
C TYR A 30 -5.08 3.36 -15.16
N ASP A 31 -3.87 3.92 -15.22
CA ASP A 31 -2.71 3.42 -14.48
C ASP A 31 -2.94 3.49 -12.96
N LEU A 32 -3.55 4.59 -12.49
CA LEU A 32 -4.00 4.74 -11.13
C LEU A 32 -5.06 3.70 -10.75
N ALA A 33 -6.08 3.51 -11.58
CA ALA A 33 -7.12 2.50 -11.34
C ALA A 33 -6.53 1.09 -11.25
N SER A 34 -5.58 0.75 -12.14
CA SER A 34 -4.84 -0.51 -12.11
C SER A 34 -4.03 -0.67 -10.82
N ALA A 35 -3.33 0.38 -10.39
CA ALA A 35 -2.56 0.39 -9.14
C ALA A 35 -3.46 0.20 -7.90
N VAL A 36 -4.62 0.86 -7.87
CA VAL A 36 -5.61 0.73 -6.79
C VAL A 36 -6.17 -0.70 -6.74
N VAL A 37 -6.53 -1.28 -7.90
CA VAL A 37 -6.99 -2.68 -7.97
C VAL A 37 -5.92 -3.65 -7.46
N ARG A 38 -4.64 -3.43 -7.80
CA ARG A 38 -3.53 -4.24 -7.29
C ARG A 38 -3.41 -4.14 -5.76
N ILE A 39 -3.59 -2.95 -5.18
CA ILE A 39 -3.59 -2.76 -3.73
C ILE A 39 -4.77 -3.48 -3.07
N PHE A 40 -5.98 -3.37 -3.61
CA PHE A 40 -7.13 -4.11 -3.09
C PHE A 40 -6.93 -5.63 -3.17
N ASN A 41 -6.37 -6.13 -4.28
CA ASN A 41 -6.05 -7.55 -4.42
C ASN A 41 -4.99 -7.99 -3.39
N LEU A 42 -3.98 -7.15 -3.15
CA LEU A 42 -2.95 -7.42 -2.14
C LEU A 42 -3.53 -7.42 -0.72
N ILE A 43 -4.40 -6.46 -0.38
CA ILE A 43 -5.12 -6.43 0.90
C ILE A 43 -5.97 -7.70 1.06
N GLY A 44 -6.67 -8.13 0.01
CA GLY A 44 -7.43 -9.39 0.02
C GLY A 44 -6.54 -10.60 0.30
N MET A 45 -5.40 -10.69 -0.37
CA MET A 45 -4.41 -11.75 -0.13
C MET A 45 -3.82 -11.69 1.30
N MET A 46 -3.53 -10.49 1.83
CA MET A 46 -3.05 -10.33 3.20
C MET A 46 -4.08 -10.77 4.24
N LEU A 47 -5.35 -10.43 4.06
CA LEU A 47 -6.43 -10.89 4.94
C LEU A 47 -6.59 -12.41 4.91
N LEU A 48 -6.46 -13.02 3.73
CA LEU A 48 -6.53 -14.47 3.58
C LEU A 48 -5.36 -15.18 4.26
N LEU A 49 -4.14 -14.65 4.12
CA LEU A 49 -2.96 -15.16 4.83
C LEU A 49 -3.10 -15.01 6.34
N CYS A 50 -3.63 -13.88 6.81
CA CYS A 50 -3.90 -13.66 8.22
C CYS A 50 -4.95 -14.64 8.77
N HIS A 51 -5.97 -14.95 7.98
CA HIS A 51 -6.97 -15.97 8.33
C HIS A 51 -6.34 -17.35 8.47
N TRP A 52 -5.56 -17.76 7.47
CA TRP A 52 -4.85 -19.04 7.50
C TRP A 52 -3.87 -19.14 8.66
N ASP A 53 -3.15 -18.06 8.96
CA ASP A 53 -2.24 -18.00 10.09
C ASP A 53 -2.97 -18.09 11.44
N GLY A 54 -4.08 -17.36 11.60
CA GLY A 54 -4.92 -17.44 12.80
C GLY A 54 -5.52 -18.83 13.02
N CYS A 55 -6.03 -19.46 11.95
CA CYS A 55 -6.52 -20.82 12.00
C CYS A 55 -5.41 -21.83 12.34
N LEU A 56 -4.21 -21.68 11.76
CA LEU A 56 -3.08 -22.57 12.04
C LEU A 56 -2.61 -22.44 13.50
N GLN A 57 -2.56 -21.21 14.03
CA GLN A 57 -2.22 -20.94 15.43
C GLN A 57 -3.19 -21.57 16.44
N PHE A 58 -4.45 -21.83 16.05
CA PHE A 58 -5.43 -22.54 16.88
C PHE A 58 -5.44 -24.04 16.60
N LEU A 59 -5.21 -24.46 15.35
CA LEU A 59 -5.18 -25.86 14.93
C LEU A 59 -4.07 -26.67 15.62
N VAL A 60 -2.90 -26.07 15.85
CA VAL A 60 -1.78 -26.80 16.45
C VAL A 60 -2.03 -27.17 17.92
N PRO A 61 -2.50 -26.25 18.80
CA PRO A 61 -2.96 -26.61 20.13
C PRO A 61 -4.08 -27.65 20.13
N LEU A 62 -4.99 -27.60 19.14
CA LEU A 62 -6.07 -28.58 18.99
C LEU A 62 -5.51 -30.00 18.70
N LEU A 63 -4.52 -30.13 17.82
CA LEU A 63 -3.88 -31.41 17.51
C LEU A 63 -3.02 -31.98 18.66
N GLN A 64 -2.71 -31.16 19.67
CA GLN A 64 -1.95 -31.54 20.86
C GLN A 64 -2.85 -31.75 22.09
N ASP A 65 -4.16 -31.85 21.91
CA ASP A 65 -5.16 -31.99 22.97
C ASP A 65 -5.07 -30.88 24.04
N PHE A 66 -4.87 -29.63 23.59
CA PHE A 66 -4.80 -28.42 24.42
C PHE A 66 -3.86 -28.54 25.65
N PRO A 67 -2.53 -28.63 25.43
CA PRO A 67 -1.60 -28.78 26.53
C PRO A 67 -1.67 -27.55 27.46
N PRO A 68 -1.39 -27.71 28.76
CA PRO A 68 -1.62 -26.64 29.75
C PRO A 68 -0.76 -25.40 29.53
N ASP A 69 0.32 -25.51 28.74
CA ASP A 69 1.25 -24.45 28.36
C ASP A 69 0.86 -23.69 27.08
N CYS A 70 -0.19 -24.11 26.35
CA CYS A 70 -0.63 -23.39 25.15
C CYS A 70 -1.38 -22.09 25.47
N TRP A 71 -1.41 -21.18 24.50
CA TRP A 71 -2.10 -19.89 24.65
C TRP A 71 -3.61 -20.02 24.91
N VAL A 72 -4.28 -21.06 24.38
CA VAL A 72 -5.73 -21.29 24.56
C VAL A 72 -6.04 -21.67 26.01
N SER A 73 -5.31 -22.66 26.55
CA SER A 73 -5.45 -23.15 27.93
C SER A 73 -5.13 -22.08 28.96
N LEU A 74 -4.09 -21.28 28.70
CA LEU A 74 -3.68 -20.25 29.65
C LEU A 74 -4.55 -18.99 29.65
N ASN A 75 -5.32 -18.77 28.58
CA ASN A 75 -6.36 -17.75 28.58
C ASN A 75 -7.71 -18.29 29.08
N GLY A 76 -7.78 -19.57 29.49
CA GLY A 76 -9.01 -20.20 29.96
C GLY A 76 -10.08 -20.35 28.86
N MET A 77 -9.67 -20.45 27.60
CA MET A 77 -10.56 -20.45 26.44
C MET A 77 -10.71 -21.83 25.80
N VAL A 78 -10.53 -22.93 26.54
CA VAL A 78 -10.68 -24.29 26.02
C VAL A 78 -12.16 -24.64 25.87
N SER A 79 -12.60 -25.02 24.66
CA SER A 79 -13.96 -25.53 24.41
C SER A 79 -13.93 -27.05 24.23
N ASN A 80 -14.79 -27.77 24.93
CA ASN A 80 -14.87 -29.24 24.94
C ASN A 80 -15.53 -29.84 23.67
N ASN A 81 -15.67 -29.07 22.59
CA ASN A 81 -16.39 -29.49 21.38
C ASN A 81 -15.37 -29.62 20.24
N GLU A 82 -15.03 -30.85 19.89
CA GLU A 82 -13.95 -31.25 18.99
C GLU A 82 -14.28 -31.02 17.48
N ASP A 83 -15.53 -30.69 17.13
CA ASP A 83 -16.04 -30.88 15.75
C ASP A 83 -16.33 -29.61 14.90
N GLU A 84 -16.15 -28.38 15.42
CA GLU A 84 -16.64 -27.17 14.72
C GLU A 84 -15.56 -26.31 14.01
N PHE A 85 -14.27 -26.55 14.25
CA PHE A 85 -13.22 -25.64 13.77
C PHE A 85 -12.75 -25.89 12.32
N VAL A 86 -12.91 -27.13 11.81
CA VAL A 86 -12.57 -27.50 10.42
C VAL A 86 -13.44 -26.74 9.40
N ALA A 87 -14.65 -26.32 9.80
CA ALA A 87 -15.54 -25.51 8.97
C ALA A 87 -14.96 -24.12 8.63
N CYS A 88 -14.04 -23.59 9.44
CA CYS A 88 -13.40 -22.29 9.24
C CYS A 88 -12.26 -22.34 8.19
N TYR A 89 -11.58 -23.50 8.09
CA TYR A 89 -10.53 -23.75 7.08
C TYR A 89 -11.09 -23.84 5.66
N PHE A 90 -12.34 -24.29 5.53
CA PHE A 90 -13.08 -24.38 4.26
C PHE A 90 -13.87 -23.10 3.90
N SER A 91 -14.03 -22.17 4.84
CA SER A 91 -14.93 -21.00 4.73
C SER A 91 -14.26 -19.68 4.35
N ALA A 92 -13.08 -19.70 3.71
CA ALA A 92 -12.59 -18.50 2.99
C ALA A 92 -13.54 -18.04 1.85
N VAL A 93 -14.59 -18.82 1.54
CA VAL A 93 -15.67 -18.54 0.58
C VAL A 93 -16.99 -18.08 1.25
N GLN A 94 -17.10 -18.10 2.58
CA GLN A 94 -18.37 -17.81 3.28
C GLN A 94 -18.53 -16.32 3.63
N LEU A 95 -18.34 -15.42 2.68
CA LEU A 95 -18.69 -13.99 2.83
C LEU A 95 -20.16 -13.69 2.46
N VAL A 96 -21.00 -14.71 2.19
CA VAL A 96 -22.33 -14.54 1.56
C VAL A 96 -23.46 -15.34 2.22
N LEU A 97 -23.31 -16.00 3.39
CA LEU A 97 -24.49 -16.62 4.02
C LEU A 97 -24.54 -16.47 5.55
N PRO A 98 -25.70 -16.05 6.11
CA PRO A 98 -25.97 -16.15 7.54
C PRO A 98 -26.30 -17.62 7.84
N SER A 99 -25.40 -18.31 8.52
CA SER A 99 -25.73 -19.58 9.17
C SER A 99 -26.28 -19.27 10.55
N ASP A 100 -27.61 -19.30 10.63
CA ASP A 100 -28.43 -19.18 11.83
C ASP A 100 -28.37 -20.53 12.57
N GLU A 101 -27.37 -20.73 13.44
CA GLU A 101 -27.29 -21.84 14.38
C GLU A 101 -26.82 -21.29 15.74
N PRO A 102 -27.31 -21.84 16.88
CA PRO A 102 -27.27 -21.19 18.18
C PRO A 102 -25.82 -21.05 18.65
N HIS A 103 -25.30 -19.83 18.51
CA HIS A 103 -23.93 -19.48 18.85
C HIS A 103 -23.66 -19.73 20.34
N ASN A 104 -22.92 -20.79 20.61
CA ASN A 104 -22.15 -20.89 21.85
C ASN A 104 -21.16 -19.71 21.87
N ASP A 105 -21.35 -18.72 22.74
CA ASP A 105 -20.59 -17.45 22.83
C ASP A 105 -19.05 -17.59 22.91
N SER A 106 -18.53 -18.81 23.03
CA SER A 106 -17.12 -19.15 23.20
C SER A 106 -16.33 -19.20 21.89
N TRP A 107 -16.89 -19.76 20.80
CA TRP A 107 -16.11 -20.02 19.58
C TRP A 107 -15.75 -18.74 18.82
N GLY A 108 -16.70 -17.80 18.74
CA GLY A 108 -16.46 -16.50 18.09
C GLY A 108 -15.39 -15.69 18.79
N LYS A 109 -15.29 -15.82 20.13
CA LYS A 109 -14.24 -15.17 20.93
C LYS A 109 -12.86 -15.80 20.68
N GLN A 110 -12.79 -17.13 20.63
CA GLN A 110 -11.54 -17.84 20.31
C GLN A 110 -11.02 -17.48 18.91
N TYR A 111 -11.91 -17.51 17.90
CA TYR A 111 -11.56 -17.17 16.54
C TYR A 111 -11.13 -15.70 16.40
N SER A 112 -11.91 -14.78 16.98
CA SER A 112 -11.58 -13.34 16.94
C SER A 112 -10.23 -13.06 17.62
N TYR A 113 -9.92 -13.76 18.72
CA TYR A 113 -8.64 -13.64 19.40
C TYR A 113 -7.48 -14.23 18.59
N ALA A 114 -7.67 -15.40 17.99
CA ALA A 114 -6.67 -16.03 17.11
C ALA A 114 -6.37 -15.15 15.88
N LEU A 115 -7.41 -14.60 15.25
CA LEU A 115 -7.29 -13.65 14.14
C LEU A 115 -6.58 -12.36 14.59
N PHE A 116 -6.94 -11.81 15.75
CA PHE A 116 -6.27 -10.64 16.31
C PHE A 116 -4.77 -10.91 16.55
N LYS A 117 -4.43 -12.09 17.07
CA LYS A 117 -3.04 -12.51 17.29
C LYS A 117 -2.25 -12.68 15.98
N ALA A 118 -2.86 -13.24 14.94
CA ALA A 118 -2.24 -13.32 13.61
C ALA A 118 -2.07 -11.94 12.97
N MET A 119 -3.08 -11.07 13.07
CA MET A 119 -3.01 -9.69 12.57
C MET A 119 -1.91 -8.89 13.27
N SER A 120 -1.73 -9.06 14.58
CA SER A 120 -0.70 -8.36 15.34
C SER A 120 0.71 -8.80 14.96
N HIS A 121 0.91 -10.07 14.57
CA HIS A 121 2.17 -10.52 13.98
C HIS A 121 2.38 -9.95 12.57
N MET A 122 1.33 -9.92 11.74
CA MET A 122 1.40 -9.39 10.38
C MET A 122 1.72 -7.89 10.33
N LEU A 123 1.17 -7.12 11.25
CA LEU A 123 1.38 -5.67 11.36
C LEU A 123 2.57 -5.31 12.27
N CYS A 124 3.34 -6.29 12.73
CA CYS A 124 4.50 -6.11 13.62
C CYS A 124 4.16 -5.37 14.94
N ILE A 125 2.95 -5.57 15.49
CA ILE A 125 2.47 -4.94 16.73
C ILE A 125 2.90 -5.74 17.98
N GLY A 126 2.82 -7.08 17.95
CA GLY A 126 3.17 -7.93 19.08
C GLY A 126 2.39 -9.25 19.17
N TYR A 127 2.48 -9.93 20.32
CA TYR A 127 2.09 -11.35 20.51
C TYR A 127 0.67 -11.59 21.10
N GLY A 128 -0.11 -10.54 21.33
CA GLY A 128 -1.39 -10.62 22.04
C GLY A 128 -1.23 -10.48 23.56
N ALA A 129 -1.89 -11.33 24.36
CA ALA A 129 -1.90 -11.18 25.83
C ALA A 129 -0.55 -11.50 26.49
N ARG A 130 0.25 -12.40 25.89
CA ARG A 130 1.50 -12.89 26.47
C ARG A 130 2.39 -13.55 25.44
N ALA A 131 3.70 -13.61 25.72
CA ALA A 131 4.65 -14.32 24.88
C ALA A 131 4.37 -15.84 24.85
N PRO A 132 4.66 -16.52 23.73
CA PRO A 132 4.50 -17.97 23.63
C PRO A 132 5.48 -18.67 24.59
N VAL A 133 4.94 -19.53 25.46
CA VAL A 133 5.74 -20.32 26.42
C VAL A 133 5.96 -21.75 25.91
N SER A 134 5.00 -22.30 25.17
CA SER A 134 5.13 -23.61 24.53
C SER A 134 6.04 -23.54 23.32
N MET A 135 6.80 -24.62 23.09
CA MET A 135 7.75 -24.69 21.97
C MET A 135 7.04 -24.70 20.62
N SER A 136 5.88 -25.38 20.50
CA SER A 136 5.08 -25.40 19.27
C SER A 136 4.54 -24.01 18.92
N ASP A 137 3.94 -23.33 19.90
CA ASP A 137 3.43 -21.96 19.77
C ASP A 137 4.53 -20.96 19.37
N LEU A 138 5.75 -21.15 19.89
CA LEU A 138 6.89 -20.28 19.59
C LEU A 138 7.33 -20.40 18.13
N TRP A 139 7.52 -21.62 17.61
CA TRP A 139 7.92 -21.82 16.22
C TRP A 139 6.90 -21.27 15.23
N ILE A 140 5.61 -21.50 15.47
CA ILE A 140 4.54 -20.98 14.61
C ILE A 140 4.49 -19.46 14.66
N THR A 141 4.65 -18.89 15.85
CA THR A 141 4.70 -17.43 16.03
C THR A 141 5.89 -16.82 15.29
N MET A 142 7.06 -17.45 15.33
CA MET A 142 8.23 -16.99 14.55
C MET A 142 7.97 -17.04 13.04
N LEU A 143 7.37 -18.12 12.53
CA LEU A 143 7.01 -18.24 11.11
C LEU A 143 5.98 -17.17 10.69
N SER A 144 4.94 -16.98 11.51
CA SER A 144 3.90 -15.95 11.34
C SER A 144 4.50 -14.54 11.24
N MET A 145 5.48 -14.21 12.10
CA MET A 145 6.16 -12.91 12.06
C MET A 145 7.01 -12.72 10.80
N ILE A 146 7.69 -13.77 10.32
CA ILE A 146 8.49 -13.70 9.08
C ILE A 146 7.57 -13.46 7.89
N VAL A 147 6.51 -14.26 7.76
CA VAL A 147 5.50 -14.09 6.70
C VAL A 147 4.88 -12.69 6.79
N GLY A 148 4.48 -12.29 7.99
CA GLY A 148 3.92 -10.97 8.29
C GLY A 148 4.81 -9.81 7.84
N ALA A 149 6.08 -9.82 8.23
CA ALA A 149 7.03 -8.78 7.86
C ALA A 149 7.23 -8.68 6.35
N THR A 150 7.30 -9.80 5.64
CA THR A 150 7.44 -9.80 4.18
C THR A 150 6.19 -9.28 3.46
N CYS A 151 5.00 -9.67 3.92
CA CYS A 151 3.73 -9.18 3.39
C CYS A 151 3.55 -7.68 3.63
N TYR A 152 3.91 -7.20 4.83
CA TYR A 152 3.87 -5.78 5.16
C TYR A 152 4.87 -4.96 4.32
N ALA A 153 6.08 -5.47 4.10
CA ALA A 153 7.06 -4.81 3.22
C ALA A 153 6.55 -4.69 1.78
N MET A 154 5.92 -5.75 1.24
CA MET A 154 5.29 -5.70 -0.09
C MET A 154 4.14 -4.68 -0.14
N PHE A 155 3.31 -4.61 0.90
CA PHE A 155 2.24 -3.62 1.00
C PHE A 155 2.77 -2.19 0.96
N VAL A 156 3.80 -1.89 1.76
CA VAL A 156 4.45 -0.56 1.76
C VAL A 156 5.06 -0.25 0.39
N GLY A 157 5.64 -1.23 -0.29
CA GLY A 157 6.16 -1.06 -1.65
C GLY A 157 5.08 -0.68 -2.67
N HIS A 158 3.94 -1.37 -2.64
CA HIS A 158 2.80 -1.04 -3.51
C HIS A 158 2.15 0.31 -3.17
N ALA A 159 2.02 0.65 -1.89
CA ALA A 159 1.55 1.96 -1.47
C ALA A 159 2.48 3.08 -1.94
N THR A 160 3.81 2.87 -1.85
CA THR A 160 4.80 3.83 -2.34
C THR A 160 4.71 4.02 -3.86
N ALA A 161 4.57 2.93 -4.62
CA ALA A 161 4.40 2.99 -6.07
C ALA A 161 3.12 3.75 -6.48
N LEU A 162 2.03 3.58 -5.72
CA LEU A 162 0.80 4.35 -5.92
C LEU A 162 1.04 5.85 -5.68
N ILE A 163 1.68 6.21 -4.56
CA ILE A 163 1.98 7.63 -4.24
C ILE A 163 2.85 8.26 -5.34
N GLN A 164 3.86 7.53 -5.82
CA GLN A 164 4.70 7.98 -6.93
C GLN A 164 3.90 8.17 -8.24
N SER A 165 2.95 7.28 -8.52
CA SER A 165 2.05 7.41 -9.68
C SER A 165 1.04 8.56 -9.55
N LEU A 166 0.65 8.92 -8.32
CA LEU A 166 -0.23 10.07 -8.08
C LEU A 166 0.52 11.40 -8.27
N ASP A 167 1.79 11.46 -7.83
CA ASP A 167 2.61 12.67 -7.94
C ASP A 167 3.27 12.84 -9.33
N SER A 168 3.16 11.84 -10.22
CA SER A 168 3.81 11.89 -11.54
C SER A 168 3.27 13.00 -12.44
N SER A 169 1.96 13.31 -12.39
CA SER A 169 1.37 14.45 -13.14
C SER A 169 1.92 15.78 -12.67
N ARG A 170 1.95 15.98 -11.34
CA ARG A 170 2.45 17.19 -10.72
C ARG A 170 3.93 17.38 -11.02
N ARG A 171 4.72 16.31 -10.96
CA ARG A 171 6.14 16.32 -11.30
C ARG A 171 6.37 16.62 -12.78
N GLN A 172 5.64 16.00 -13.69
CA GLN A 172 5.72 16.32 -15.13
C GLN A 172 5.36 17.78 -15.40
N TYR A 173 4.36 18.33 -14.71
CA TYR A 173 3.99 19.74 -14.85
C TYR A 173 5.07 20.68 -14.34
N GLN A 174 5.79 20.32 -13.27
CA GLN A 174 6.90 21.11 -12.74
C GLN A 174 8.18 20.98 -13.56
N GLU A 175 8.44 19.82 -14.17
CA GLU A 175 9.65 19.57 -14.97
C GLU A 175 9.56 20.10 -16.42
N LYS A 176 8.35 20.19 -17.01
CA LYS A 176 8.14 20.77 -18.35
C LYS A 176 8.71 22.20 -18.50
N PRO A 177 8.35 23.19 -17.67
CA PRO A 177 8.92 24.54 -17.78
C PRO A 177 10.43 24.53 -17.53
N VAL A 178 10.90 23.56 -16.72
CA VAL A 178 12.31 23.36 -16.41
C VAL A 178 13.14 23.02 -17.63
N SER A 179 12.78 21.94 -18.31
CA SER A 179 13.48 21.52 -19.52
C SER A 179 13.48 22.61 -20.60
N HIS A 180 12.37 23.34 -20.76
CA HIS A 180 12.23 24.35 -21.80
C HIS A 180 13.21 25.52 -21.59
N TYR A 181 13.39 25.97 -20.35
CA TYR A 181 14.34 27.05 -20.07
C TYR A 181 15.80 26.62 -20.25
N GLU A 182 16.12 25.33 -20.04
CA GLU A 182 17.48 24.82 -20.21
C GLU A 182 17.89 24.85 -21.69
N ILE A 183 16.97 24.47 -22.57
CA ILE A 183 17.16 24.51 -24.03
C ILE A 183 17.39 25.94 -24.49
N ILE A 184 16.51 26.87 -24.10
CA ILE A 184 16.64 28.30 -24.47
C ILE A 184 17.97 28.86 -23.98
N ALA A 185 18.36 28.53 -22.75
CA ALA A 185 19.62 29.00 -22.19
C ALA A 185 20.85 28.45 -22.95
N HIS A 186 20.81 27.17 -23.33
CA HIS A 186 21.88 26.55 -24.11
C HIS A 186 21.99 27.16 -25.51
N GLU A 187 20.85 27.43 -26.17
CA GLU A 187 20.84 28.08 -27.48
C GLU A 187 21.31 29.54 -27.44
N SER A 188 20.99 30.26 -26.37
CA SER A 188 21.44 31.64 -26.15
C SER A 188 22.94 31.74 -25.98
N LEU A 189 23.54 30.81 -25.23
CA LEU A 189 24.99 30.67 -25.08
C LEU A 189 25.67 30.35 -26.42
N LYS A 190 25.05 29.53 -27.26
CA LYS A 190 25.61 29.15 -28.57
C LYS A 190 25.63 30.31 -29.58
N ASN A 191 24.65 31.20 -29.50
CA ASN A 191 24.47 32.27 -30.48
C ASN A 191 25.11 33.61 -30.03
N ASP A 192 25.86 33.65 -28.92
CA ASP A 192 26.39 34.87 -28.28
C ASP A 192 25.31 35.96 -28.10
N ILE A 193 24.04 35.56 -27.97
CA ILE A 193 22.93 36.46 -27.70
C ILE A 193 22.92 36.69 -26.20
N ASN A 194 23.25 37.92 -25.78
CA ASN A 194 23.26 38.32 -24.38
C ASN A 194 21.80 38.44 -23.88
N ILE A 195 21.17 37.30 -23.60
CA ILE A 195 19.89 37.25 -22.90
C ILE A 195 20.18 37.59 -21.45
N ASP A 196 19.62 38.70 -21.00
CA ASP A 196 19.77 39.21 -19.65
C ASP A 196 19.39 38.11 -18.63
N LEU A 197 20.39 37.55 -17.96
CA LEU A 197 20.26 36.51 -16.93
C LEU A 197 19.28 36.92 -15.81
N THR A 198 19.03 38.22 -15.67
CA THR A 198 18.05 38.84 -14.78
C THR A 198 16.61 38.38 -15.05
N SER A 199 16.24 38.08 -16.31
CA SER A 199 14.95 37.47 -16.65
C SER A 199 14.84 36.04 -16.08
N LYS A 200 15.93 35.28 -16.18
CA LYS A 200 16.04 33.90 -15.67
C LYS A 200 15.86 33.85 -14.15
N GLN A 201 16.40 34.82 -13.43
CA GLN A 201 16.24 34.96 -11.97
C GLN A 201 14.82 35.39 -11.57
N PHE A 202 14.16 36.24 -12.37
CA PHE A 202 12.84 36.79 -12.08
C PHE A 202 11.72 35.73 -12.16
N TYR A 203 11.77 34.84 -13.16
CA TYR A 203 10.77 33.77 -13.31
C TYR A 203 10.97 32.60 -12.31
N LEU A 204 12.21 32.24 -11.97
CA LEU A 204 12.49 31.26 -10.92
C LEU A 204 12.03 31.75 -9.52
N CYS A 205 12.16 33.06 -9.25
CA CYS A 205 11.69 33.69 -8.01
C CYS A 205 10.15 33.75 -7.92
N ASP A 206 9.45 33.98 -9.03
CA ASP A 206 7.99 33.97 -9.05
C ASP A 206 7.41 32.56 -8.84
N SER A 207 8.03 31.53 -9.44
CA SER A 207 7.63 30.12 -9.20
C SER A 207 7.73 29.71 -7.72
N SER A 208 8.76 30.17 -6.99
CA SER A 208 8.88 29.94 -5.53
C SER A 208 7.82 30.67 -4.69
N ARG A 209 7.18 31.73 -5.23
CA ARG A 209 6.14 32.51 -4.54
C ARG A 209 4.75 31.85 -4.63
N TRP A 210 4.51 31.03 -5.65
CA TRP A 210 3.29 30.25 -5.83
C TRP A 210 3.27 28.92 -5.06
N LEU A 211 4.42 28.43 -4.59
CA LEU A 211 4.56 27.18 -3.84
C LEU A 211 4.28 27.31 -2.33
N HIS A 212 4.16 28.53 -1.82
CA HIS A 212 3.94 28.84 -0.39
C HIS A 212 2.54 29.42 -0.10
N ARG A 213 1.59 29.34 -1.03
CA ARG A 213 0.20 29.78 -0.83
C ARG A 213 -0.78 28.69 -1.20
#